data_AF-A0A1J3K2P8-F1
#
_entry.id   AF-A0A1J3K2P8-F1
#
_cell.length_a   1.000
_cell.length_b   1.000
_cell.length_c   1.000
_cell.angle_alpha   90.00
_cell.angle_beta   90.00
_cell.angle_gamma   90.00
#
_symmetry.space_group_name_H-M   'P 1'
#
loop_
_entity.id
_entity.type
_entity.pdbx_description
1 polymer ?
#
loop_
_entity_poly.entity_id
_entity_poly.type
_entity_poly.pdbx_seq_one_letter_code
_entity_poly.pdbx_strand_id
1 'polypeptide(L)'
;MANPAPNLECRMYESKYPEVDMAVMIQVKNIADMGAYVSLLEYNNIEGMILFSELSRRRIRSISSLIKVGRIEPVMVLRVDKDKGYIDLSKRRVSEEDIQACEERYNKSKLVHSIMRHVAETVRVDLEDLYVNIGWPLYKKHGHAFEAFKIVVTDPDSVLSTLTREVKETGPDGVEVTKVVPAVS
;
A
#
# COMPACT_ATOMS: atom_id res chain seq x y z
N MET A 1 25.53 -0.79 21.60
CA MET A 1 24.32 0.00 21.26
C MET A 1 23.32 -1.00 20.68
N ALA A 2 22.13 -1.12 21.26
CA ALA A 2 21.12 -2.05 20.74
C ALA A 2 20.71 -1.56 19.34
N ASN A 3 20.76 -2.44 18.33
CA ASN A 3 20.23 -2.11 17.01
C ASN A 3 18.69 -2.10 17.16
N PRO A 4 18.01 -0.95 16.99
CA PRO A 4 16.56 -0.89 17.14
C PRO A 4 15.89 -1.87 16.16
N ALA A 5 14.73 -2.41 16.56
CA ALA A 5 13.95 -3.26 15.65
C ALA A 5 13.57 -2.46 14.39
N PRO A 6 13.60 -3.08 13.19
CA PRO A 6 13.27 -2.38 11.96
C PRO A 6 11.80 -1.92 11.97
N ASN A 7 11.54 -0.77 11.35
CA ASN A 7 10.18 -0.31 11.12
C ASN A 7 9.53 -1.14 10.00
N LEU A 8 8.45 -1.85 10.33
CA LEU A 8 7.71 -2.73 9.41
C LEU A 8 6.39 -2.13 8.91
N GLU A 9 6.15 -0.84 9.15
CA GLU A 9 5.00 -0.12 8.62
C GLU A 9 5.36 0.58 7.32
N CYS A 10 4.74 0.17 6.21
CA CYS A 10 4.92 0.80 4.91
C CYS A 10 3.68 0.59 4.02
N ARG A 11 3.48 1.52 3.08
CA ARG A 11 2.46 1.43 2.03
C ARG A 11 2.91 0.49 0.92
N MET A 12 1.95 -0.18 0.29
CA MET A 12 2.22 -1.14 -0.79
C MET A 12 2.59 -0.43 -2.11
N TYR A 13 2.14 0.81 -2.30
CA TYR A 13 2.34 1.62 -3.52
C TYR A 13 3.16 2.88 -3.24
N GLU A 14 3.81 3.41 -4.28
CA GLU A 14 4.63 4.61 -4.16
C GLU A 14 3.82 5.84 -3.77
N SER A 15 2.64 6.00 -4.38
CA SER A 15 1.70 7.05 -4.05
C SER A 15 1.26 6.95 -2.59
N LYS A 16 1.45 8.04 -1.84
CA LYS A 16 1.05 8.12 -0.43
C LYS A 16 -0.47 8.01 -0.24
N TYR A 17 -1.24 8.50 -1.20
CA TYR A 17 -2.70 8.48 -1.20
C TYR A 17 -3.22 7.80 -2.47
N PRO A 18 -4.39 7.13 -2.39
CA PRO A 18 -5.05 6.58 -3.58
C PRO A 18 -5.56 7.69 -4.51
N GLU A 19 -5.90 7.30 -5.73
CA GLU A 19 -6.58 8.18 -6.69
C GLU A 19 -8.10 8.17 -6.47
N VAL A 20 -8.77 9.23 -6.90
CA VAL A 20 -10.24 9.30 -6.92
C VAL A 20 -10.78 8.30 -7.93
N ASP A 21 -11.95 7.72 -7.64
CA ASP A 21 -12.58 6.66 -8.44
C ASP A 21 -11.76 5.34 -8.50
N MET A 22 -10.80 5.17 -7.59
CA MET A 22 -10.12 3.90 -7.37
C MET A 22 -10.81 3.08 -6.29
N ALA A 23 -11.01 1.78 -6.53
CA ALA A 23 -11.42 0.85 -5.48
C ALA A 23 -10.21 0.40 -4.64
N VAL A 24 -10.33 0.52 -3.32
CA VAL A 24 -9.28 0.20 -2.34
C VAL A 24 -9.79 -0.73 -1.25
N MET A 25 -8.90 -1.58 -0.73
CA MET A 25 -9.23 -2.49 0.36
C MET A 25 -9.13 -1.80 1.72
N ILE A 26 -10.24 -1.78 2.46
CA ILE A 26 -10.29 -1.18 3.79
C ILE A 26 -10.55 -2.20 4.88
N GLN A 27 -10.23 -1.84 6.12
CA GLN A 27 -10.72 -2.51 7.32
C GLN A 27 -11.51 -1.52 8.18
N VAL A 28 -12.72 -1.89 8.56
CA VAL A 28 -13.54 -1.07 9.46
C VAL A 28 -12.93 -1.06 10.86
N LYS A 29 -12.61 0.11 11.38
CA LYS A 29 -12.03 0.29 12.73
C LYS A 29 -13.09 0.65 13.75
N ASN A 30 -13.95 1.61 13.42
CA ASN A 30 -14.98 2.07 14.34
C ASN A 30 -16.22 2.54 13.58
N ILE A 31 -17.38 2.47 14.22
CA ILE A 31 -18.64 3.01 13.70
C ILE A 31 -19.07 4.13 14.64
N ALA A 32 -19.29 5.31 14.08
CA ALA A 32 -19.72 6.52 14.78
C ALA A 32 -21.10 6.97 14.28
N ASP A 33 -21.63 8.07 14.81
CA ASP A 33 -22.99 8.54 14.53
C ASP A 33 -23.20 9.02 13.07
N MET A 34 -22.13 9.47 12.41
CA MET A 34 -22.20 10.02 11.04
C MET A 34 -21.70 9.04 9.96
N GLY A 35 -21.02 7.97 10.35
CA GLY A 35 -20.32 7.10 9.42
C GLY A 35 -19.44 6.05 10.08
N ALA A 36 -18.63 5.37 9.29
CA ALA A 36 -17.63 4.43 9.76
C ALA A 36 -16.22 4.91 9.46
N TYR A 37 -15.35 4.86 10.47
CA TYR A 37 -13.92 5.05 10.33
C TYR A 37 -13.28 3.74 9.90
N VAL A 38 -12.46 3.81 8.87
CA VAL A 38 -11.81 2.66 8.27
C VAL A 38 -10.33 2.95 8.05
N SER A 39 -9.51 1.91 7.95
CA SER A 39 -8.11 2.01 7.56
C SER A 39 -7.91 1.43 6.18
N LEU A 40 -7.19 2.13 5.31
CA LEU A 40 -6.79 1.65 4.00
C LEU A 40 -5.58 0.73 4.15
N LEU A 41 -5.79 -0.58 4.00
CA LEU A 41 -4.76 -1.59 4.27
C LEU A 41 -3.56 -1.47 3.32
N GLU A 42 -3.81 -1.00 2.11
CA GLU A 42 -2.81 -0.88 1.04
C GLU A 42 -1.92 0.36 1.19
N TYR A 43 -2.39 1.37 1.93
CA TYR A 43 -1.77 2.69 2.05
C TYR A 43 -1.30 2.93 3.49
N ASN A 44 -0.60 1.97 4.08
CA ASN A 44 -0.07 2.07 5.44
C ASN A 44 -1.13 2.42 6.51
N ASN A 45 -2.32 1.83 6.39
CA ASN A 45 -3.44 2.04 7.33
C ASN A 45 -3.91 3.48 7.48
N ILE A 46 -3.68 4.35 6.48
CA ILE A 46 -4.26 5.71 6.47
C ILE A 46 -5.76 5.64 6.76
N GLU A 47 -6.23 6.57 7.58
CA GLU A 47 -7.62 6.64 7.98
C GLU A 47 -8.49 7.21 6.85
N GLY A 48 -9.68 6.63 6.71
CA GLY A 48 -10.73 7.12 5.83
C GLY A 48 -12.09 7.04 6.52
N MET A 49 -13.08 7.71 5.93
CA MET A 49 -14.44 7.73 6.45
C MET A 49 -15.45 7.35 5.37
N ILE A 50 -16.38 6.48 5.74
CA ILE A 50 -17.55 6.16 4.91
C ILE A 50 -18.78 6.76 5.58
N LEU A 51 -19.38 7.77 4.94
CA LEU A 51 -20.65 8.34 5.39
C LEU A 51 -21.79 7.33 5.25
N PHE A 52 -22.79 7.38 6.13
CA PHE A 52 -23.95 6.48 6.02
C PHE A 52 -24.74 6.63 4.72
N SER A 53 -24.77 7.85 4.16
CA SER A 53 -25.33 8.11 2.83
C SER A 53 -24.61 7.33 1.71
N GLU A 54 -23.34 6.98 1.92
CA GLU A 54 -22.48 6.27 0.97
C GLU A 54 -22.38 4.76 1.25
N LEU A 55 -23.07 4.24 2.27
CA LEU A 55 -23.11 2.79 2.56
C LEU A 55 -24.06 2.00 1.66
N SER A 56 -25.20 2.57 1.28
CA SER A 56 -26.24 1.89 0.50
C SER A 56 -27.06 2.85 -0.34
N ARG A 57 -27.57 2.37 -1.48
CA ARG A 57 -28.56 3.09 -2.30
C ARG A 57 -30.00 2.89 -1.79
N ARG A 58 -30.24 1.89 -0.92
CA ARG A 58 -31.57 1.52 -0.41
C ARG A 58 -31.75 1.99 1.03
N ARG A 59 -33.01 2.14 1.47
CA ARG A 59 -33.35 2.49 2.86
C ARG A 59 -32.73 1.47 3.83
N ILE A 60 -31.93 1.97 4.76
CA ILE A 60 -31.18 1.17 5.72
C ILE A 60 -32.11 0.78 6.87
N ARG A 61 -32.30 -0.53 7.10
CA ARG A 61 -33.04 -1.04 8.29
C ARG A 61 -32.15 -1.16 9.52
N SER A 62 -30.88 -1.51 9.32
CA SER A 62 -29.88 -1.63 10.38
C SER A 62 -28.50 -1.37 9.79
N ILE A 63 -27.69 -0.52 10.43
CA ILE A 63 -26.32 -0.21 10.00
C ILE A 63 -25.41 -1.43 10.21
N SER A 64 -25.61 -2.16 11.30
CA SER A 64 -24.80 -3.33 11.69
C SER A 64 -24.86 -4.49 10.68
N SER A 65 -25.85 -4.51 9.79
CA SER A 65 -25.90 -5.49 8.70
C SER A 65 -25.07 -5.08 7.48
N LEU A 66 -24.86 -3.77 7.28
CA LEU A 66 -24.11 -3.23 6.14
C LEU A 66 -22.61 -3.16 6.44
N ILE A 67 -22.25 -2.79 7.67
CA ILE A 67 -20.86 -2.57 8.07
C ILE A 67 -20.63 -3.11 9.48
N LYS A 68 -19.47 -3.75 9.69
CA LYS A 68 -19.08 -4.34 10.97
C LYS A 68 -17.62 -4.05 11.23
N VAL A 69 -17.29 -3.72 12.48
CA VAL A 69 -15.91 -3.53 12.92
C VAL A 69 -15.09 -4.80 12.63
N GLY A 70 -13.87 -4.61 12.14
CA GLY A 70 -12.96 -5.67 11.73
C GLY A 70 -13.21 -6.23 10.32
N ARG A 71 -14.34 -5.92 9.69
CA ARG A 71 -14.63 -6.37 8.33
C ARG A 71 -13.66 -5.73 7.34
N ILE A 72 -13.17 -6.56 6.42
CA ILE A 72 -12.34 -6.14 5.31
C ILE A 72 -13.19 -6.21 4.04
N GLU A 73 -13.31 -5.09 3.32
CA GLU A 73 -14.11 -5.00 2.09
C GLU A 73 -13.57 -3.91 1.16
N PRO A 74 -13.76 -4.04 -0.17
CA PRO A 74 -13.37 -3.00 -1.12
C PRO A 74 -14.40 -1.86 -1.12
N VAL A 75 -13.90 -0.63 -1.22
CA VAL A 75 -14.71 0.59 -1.31
C VAL A 75 -14.11 1.56 -2.31
N MET A 76 -14.94 2.42 -2.88
CA MET A 76 -14.53 3.42 -3.86
C MET A 76 -14.03 4.70 -3.17
N VAL A 77 -12.91 5.25 -3.63
CA VAL A 77 -12.41 6.56 -3.18
C VAL A 77 -13.19 7.67 -3.87
N LEU A 78 -13.78 8.58 -3.10
CA LEU A 78 -14.53 9.72 -3.63
C LEU A 78 -13.74 11.01 -3.63
N ARG A 79 -12.96 11.22 -2.56
CA ARG A 79 -12.20 12.44 -2.38
C ARG A 79 -10.99 12.16 -1.51
N VAL A 80 -9.89 12.81 -1.86
CA VAL A 80 -8.66 12.81 -1.07
C VAL A 80 -8.28 14.25 -0.78
N ASP A 81 -8.24 14.60 0.50
CA ASP A 81 -7.66 15.85 0.99
C ASP A 81 -6.24 15.56 1.47
N LYS A 82 -5.25 15.88 0.63
CA LYS A 82 -3.83 15.58 0.90
C LYS A 82 -3.24 16.44 2.01
N ASP A 83 -3.81 17.63 2.23
CA ASP A 83 -3.33 18.57 3.26
C ASP A 83 -3.79 18.13 4.65
N LYS A 84 -5.05 17.69 4.75
CA LYS A 84 -5.63 17.23 6.02
C LYS A 84 -5.48 15.73 6.27
N GLY A 85 -5.13 14.96 5.24
CA GLY A 85 -5.04 13.50 5.29
C GLY A 85 -6.40 12.80 5.36
N TYR A 86 -7.49 13.46 4.99
CA TYR A 86 -8.82 12.87 4.98
C TYR A 86 -9.14 12.19 3.64
N ILE A 87 -9.76 11.02 3.71
CA ILE A 87 -10.21 10.26 2.54
C ILE A 87 -11.70 9.93 2.72
N ASP A 88 -12.53 10.45 1.82
CA ASP A 88 -13.94 10.11 1.76
C ASP A 88 -14.12 8.89 0.86
N LEU A 89 -14.85 7.90 1.37
CA LEU A 89 -15.01 6.60 0.75
C LEU A 89 -16.49 6.27 0.57
N SER A 90 -16.78 5.40 -0.40
CA SER A 90 -18.13 4.93 -0.66
C SER A 90 -18.20 3.47 -0.98
N LYS A 91 -19.07 2.78 -0.26
CA LYS A 91 -19.42 1.39 -0.53
C LYS A 91 -20.47 1.24 -1.63
N ARG A 92 -21.38 2.21 -1.81
CA ARG A 92 -22.50 2.09 -2.76
C ARG A 92 -22.14 2.40 -4.23
N ARG A 93 -20.92 2.87 -4.47
CA ARG A 93 -20.41 3.31 -5.78
C ARG A 93 -19.41 2.33 -6.40
N VAL A 94 -18.95 1.34 -5.65
CA VAL A 94 -18.11 0.27 -6.17
C VAL A 94 -18.95 -0.68 -7.03
N SER A 95 -18.52 -0.95 -8.26
CA SER A 95 -19.17 -1.94 -9.13
C SER A 95 -18.67 -3.36 -8.81
N GLU A 96 -19.36 -4.40 -9.27
CA GLU A 96 -18.89 -5.78 -9.10
C GLU A 96 -17.55 -6.03 -9.81
N GLU A 97 -17.33 -5.37 -10.96
CA GLU A 97 -16.06 -5.41 -11.70
C GLU A 97 -14.94 -4.78 -10.87
N ASP A 98 -15.18 -3.61 -10.27
CA ASP A 98 -14.22 -2.93 -9.41
C ASP A 98 -13.90 -3.74 -8.15
N ILE A 99 -14.91 -4.40 -7.55
CA ILE A 99 -14.72 -5.31 -6.42
C ILE A 99 -13.73 -6.41 -6.81
N GLN A 100 -13.98 -7.09 -7.92
CA GLN A 100 -13.16 -8.21 -8.35
C GLN A 100 -11.73 -7.78 -8.68
N ALA A 101 -11.58 -6.65 -9.39
CA ALA A 101 -10.29 -6.08 -9.74
C ALA A 101 -9.52 -5.62 -8.48
N CYS A 102 -10.20 -5.00 -7.52
CA CYS A 102 -9.60 -4.57 -6.25
C CYS A 102 -9.14 -5.77 -5.42
N GLU A 103 -9.95 -6.82 -5.31
CA GLU A 103 -9.58 -8.03 -4.57
C GLU A 103 -8.36 -8.72 -5.17
N GLU A 104 -8.31 -8.85 -6.50
CA GLU A 104 -7.16 -9.42 -7.20
C GLU A 104 -5.89 -8.59 -6.97
N ARG A 105 -5.97 -7.27 -7.17
CA ARG A 105 -4.87 -6.31 -6.96
C ARG A 105 -4.38 -6.35 -5.51
N TYR A 106 -5.30 -6.36 -4.55
CA TYR A 106 -4.98 -6.43 -3.13
C TYR A 106 -4.29 -7.76 -2.76
N ASN A 107 -4.78 -8.90 -3.26
CA ASN A 107 -4.17 -10.20 -2.97
C ASN A 107 -2.73 -10.29 -3.50
N LYS A 108 -2.48 -9.81 -4.73
CA LYS A 108 -1.13 -9.71 -5.31
C LYS A 108 -0.23 -8.82 -4.46
N SER A 109 -0.72 -7.65 -4.06
CA SER A 109 0.03 -6.67 -3.27
C SER A 109 0.34 -7.17 -1.85
N LYS A 110 -0.62 -7.85 -1.22
CA LYS A 110 -0.47 -8.46 0.11
C LYS A 110 0.60 -9.55 0.11
N LEU A 111 0.68 -10.37 -0.95
CA LEU A 111 1.74 -11.37 -1.11
C LEU A 111 3.12 -10.72 -1.19
N VAL A 112 3.28 -9.73 -2.08
CA VAL A 112 4.54 -8.96 -2.19
C VAL A 112 4.90 -8.33 -0.85
N HIS A 113 3.94 -7.66 -0.19
CA HIS A 113 4.15 -7.02 1.09
C HIS A 113 4.58 -8.00 2.19
N SER A 114 4.00 -9.20 2.22
CA SER A 114 4.39 -10.25 3.18
C SER A 114 5.83 -10.71 2.97
N ILE A 115 6.27 -10.87 1.71
CA ILE A 115 7.65 -11.26 1.40
C ILE A 115 8.60 -10.13 1.79
N MET A 116 8.29 -8.90 1.38
CA MET A 116 9.10 -7.71 1.70
C MET A 116 9.26 -7.51 3.21
N ARG A 117 8.17 -7.69 3.99
CA ARG A 117 8.19 -7.63 5.45
C ARG A 117 9.10 -8.71 6.06
N HIS A 118 9.02 -9.93 5.56
CA HIS A 118 9.88 -11.02 6.04
C HIS A 118 11.36 -10.76 5.74
N VAL A 119 11.67 -10.23 4.54
CA VAL A 119 13.03 -9.83 4.16
C VAL A 119 13.51 -8.68 5.04
N ALA A 120 12.69 -7.66 5.28
CA ALA A 120 13.01 -6.53 6.16
C ALA A 120 13.40 -6.99 7.56
N GLU A 121 12.59 -7.89 8.14
CA GLU A 121 12.83 -8.46 9.46
C GLU A 121 14.10 -9.32 9.51
N THR A 122 14.33 -10.13 8.47
CA THR A 122 15.49 -11.03 8.38
C THR A 122 16.80 -10.27 8.23
N VAL A 123 16.82 -9.25 7.36
CA VAL A 123 18.01 -8.44 7.05
C VAL A 123 18.16 -7.28 8.04
N ARG A 124 17.14 -7.01 8.88
CA ARG A 124 17.08 -5.90 9.85
C ARG A 124 17.23 -4.52 9.19
N VAL A 125 16.43 -4.30 8.15
CA VAL A 125 16.30 -3.01 7.45
C VAL A 125 14.87 -2.53 7.52
N ASP A 126 14.65 -1.23 7.44
CA ASP A 126 13.31 -0.68 7.42
C ASP A 126 12.57 -1.12 6.16
N LEU A 127 11.28 -1.46 6.31
CA LEU A 127 10.48 -1.96 5.21
C LEU A 127 10.32 -0.90 4.11
N GLU A 128 10.27 0.38 4.48
CA GLU A 128 10.21 1.47 3.51
C GLU A 128 11.45 1.53 2.62
N ASP A 129 12.65 1.28 3.16
CA ASP A 129 13.88 1.25 2.35
C ASP A 129 13.82 0.16 1.28
N LEU A 130 13.29 -1.02 1.61
CA LEU A 130 13.10 -2.08 0.61
C LEU A 130 12.06 -1.67 -0.45
N TYR A 131 10.99 -0.99 -0.05
CA TYR A 131 9.99 -0.51 -1.01
C TYR A 131 10.55 0.56 -1.95
N VAL A 132 11.32 1.52 -1.43
CA VAL A 132 11.98 2.58 -2.22
C VAL A 132 12.93 1.98 -3.25
N ASN A 133 13.78 1.03 -2.83
CA ASN A 133 14.87 0.54 -3.67
C ASN A 133 14.50 -0.67 -4.54
N ILE A 134 13.47 -1.43 -4.18
CA ILE A 134 13.08 -2.67 -4.86
C ILE A 134 11.60 -2.63 -5.23
N GLY A 135 10.71 -2.47 -4.25
CA GLY A 135 9.27 -2.61 -4.44
C GLY A 135 8.70 -1.68 -5.54
N TRP A 136 8.75 -0.36 -5.32
CA TRP A 136 8.19 0.63 -6.24
C TRP A 136 8.89 0.68 -7.62
N PRO A 137 10.22 0.50 -7.72
CA PRO A 137 10.87 0.29 -9.02
C PRO A 137 10.29 -0.89 -9.79
N LEU A 138 10.01 -2.02 -9.13
CA LEU A 138 9.38 -3.18 -9.79
C LEU A 138 7.94 -2.90 -10.22
N TYR A 139 7.16 -2.14 -9.43
CA TYR A 139 5.83 -1.67 -9.86
C TYR A 139 5.92 -0.83 -11.14
N LYS A 140 6.85 0.13 -11.21
CA LYS A 140 7.05 0.98 -12.40
C LYS A 140 7.43 0.17 -13.64
N LYS A 141 8.34 -0.79 -13.50
CA LYS A 141 8.91 -1.52 -14.64
C LYS A 141 8.01 -2.64 -15.17
N HIS A 142 7.27 -3.32 -14.29
CA HIS A 142 6.47 -4.50 -14.62
C HIS A 142 4.95 -4.28 -14.46
N GLY A 143 4.51 -3.05 -14.18
CA GLY A 143 3.12 -2.71 -13.88
C GLY A 143 2.68 -3.10 -12.46
N HIS A 144 3.11 -4.28 -12.00
CA HIS A 144 2.95 -4.72 -10.62
C HIS A 144 4.17 -5.52 -10.17
N ALA A 145 4.65 -5.28 -8.95
CA ALA A 145 5.77 -6.03 -8.40
C ALA A 145 5.52 -7.55 -8.34
N PHE A 146 4.27 -8.01 -8.38
CA PHE A 146 3.94 -9.43 -8.34
C PHE A 146 4.37 -10.13 -9.62
N GLU A 147 4.24 -9.48 -10.77
CA GLU A 147 4.70 -10.03 -12.05
C GLU A 147 6.24 -10.14 -12.09
N ALA A 148 6.94 -9.16 -11.51
CA ALA A 148 8.38 -9.24 -11.34
C ALA A 148 8.79 -10.42 -10.44
N PHE A 149 8.11 -10.61 -9.31
CA PHE A 149 8.40 -11.72 -8.39
C PHE A 149 8.15 -13.09 -9.04
N LYS A 150 7.15 -13.23 -9.92
CA LYS A 150 6.95 -14.45 -10.70
C LYS A 150 8.16 -14.77 -11.59
N ILE A 151 8.75 -13.75 -12.23
CA ILE A 151 9.95 -13.91 -13.05
C ILE A 151 11.15 -14.25 -12.17
N VAL A 152 11.30 -13.61 -11.01
CA VAL A 152 12.40 -13.88 -10.06
C VAL A 152 12.45 -15.34 -9.64
N VAL A 153 11.31 -16.03 -9.51
CA VAL A 153 11.29 -17.47 -9.18
C VAL A 153 11.99 -18.33 -10.26
N THR A 154 11.92 -17.91 -11.54
CA THR A 154 12.50 -18.66 -12.67
C THR A 154 13.85 -18.13 -13.13
N ASP A 155 14.04 -16.81 -13.09
CA ASP A 155 15.22 -16.10 -13.56
C ASP A 155 15.48 -14.86 -12.67
N PRO A 156 16.09 -15.06 -11.49
CA PRO A 156 16.35 -13.99 -10.53
C PRO A 156 17.20 -12.85 -11.12
N ASP A 157 18.25 -13.19 -11.86
CA ASP A 157 19.24 -12.22 -12.34
C ASP A 157 18.64 -11.26 -13.35
N SER A 158 17.71 -11.71 -14.20
CA SER A 158 17.02 -10.85 -15.18
C SER A 158 16.26 -9.67 -14.55
N VAL A 159 15.81 -9.82 -13.30
CA VAL A 159 15.06 -8.80 -12.57
C VAL A 159 15.97 -8.05 -11.61
N LEU A 160 16.71 -8.76 -10.76
CA LEU A 160 17.47 -8.17 -9.66
C LEU A 160 18.65 -7.34 -10.14
N SER A 161 19.33 -7.74 -11.22
CA SER A 161 20.46 -6.98 -11.80
C SER A 161 20.06 -5.60 -12.33
N THR A 162 18.77 -5.40 -12.60
CA THR A 162 18.25 -4.16 -13.17
C THR A 162 17.82 -3.15 -12.12
N LEU A 163 17.83 -3.55 -10.84
CA LEU A 163 17.50 -2.67 -9.72
C LEU A 163 18.74 -1.91 -9.27
N THR A 164 18.58 -0.61 -9.09
CA THR A 164 19.65 0.28 -8.62
C THR A 164 19.17 1.12 -7.45
N ARG A 165 20.10 1.49 -6.56
CA ARG A 165 19.87 2.42 -5.45
C ARG A 165 20.84 3.58 -5.53
N GLU A 166 20.40 4.73 -5.06
CA GLU A 166 21.25 5.91 -4.91
C GLU A 166 21.90 5.92 -3.53
N VAL A 167 23.23 6.06 -3.50
CA VAL A 167 24.01 6.17 -2.26
C VAL A 167 24.71 7.53 -2.28
N LYS A 168 24.49 8.31 -1.23
CA LYS A 168 25.22 9.54 -1.00
C LYS A 168 26.54 9.20 -0.31
N GLU A 169 27.65 9.45 -0.98
CA GLU A 169 28.99 9.34 -0.40
C GLU A 169 29.55 10.74 -0.18
N THR A 170 30.13 10.98 0.99
CA THR A 170 30.89 12.20 1.24
C THR A 170 32.32 11.98 0.75
N GLY A 171 32.72 12.74 -0.26
CA GLY A 171 34.10 12.73 -0.74
C GLY A 171 35.09 13.27 0.30
N PRO A 172 36.40 13.02 0.12
CA PRO A 172 37.44 13.54 1.01
C PRO A 172 37.46 15.07 1.13
N ASP A 173 36.86 15.77 0.16
CA ASP A 173 36.72 17.24 0.13
C ASP A 173 35.46 17.75 0.84
N GLY A 174 34.69 16.87 1.49
CA GLY A 174 33.43 17.21 2.17
C GLY A 174 32.23 17.39 1.24
N VAL A 175 32.40 17.18 -0.07
CA VAL A 175 31.34 17.28 -1.08
C VAL A 175 30.52 15.98 -1.10
N GLU A 176 29.20 16.09 -0.99
CA GLU A 176 28.29 14.95 -1.18
C GLU A 176 28.17 14.61 -2.67
N VAL A 177 28.44 13.36 -3.02
CA VAL A 177 28.28 12.82 -4.36
C VAL A 177 27.25 11.70 -4.33
N THR A 178 26.19 11.82 -5.13
CA THR A 178 25.21 10.74 -5.32
C THR A 178 25.74 9.74 -6.35
N LYS A 179 25.94 8.48 -5.94
CA LYS A 179 26.30 7.37 -6.83
C LYS A 179 25.13 6.41 -6.99
N VAL A 180 24.96 5.89 -8.20
CA VAL A 180 23.99 4.81 -8.48
C VAL A 180 24.73 3.47 -8.39
N VAL A 181 24.27 2.57 -7.53
CA VAL A 181 24.84 1.23 -7.34
C VAL A 181 23.75 0.16 -7.48
N PRO A 182 24.07 -1.12 -7.70
CA PRO A 182 23.06 -2.19 -7.69
C PRO A 182 22.29 -2.19 -6.36
N ALA A 183 20.96 -2.37 -6.43
CA ALA A 183 20.10 -2.38 -5.25
C ALA A 183 20.29 -3.66 -4.41
N VAL A 184 20.75 -4.72 -5.05
CA VAL A 184 21.03 -6.03 -4.46
C VAL A 184 22.50 -6.33 -4.74
N SER A 185 23.32 -6.47 -3.70
CA SER A 185 24.77 -6.71 -3.78
C SER A 185 25.19 -7.70 -2.71
#